data_AF-A0A9X6WJM5-F1
#
_entry.id   AF-A0A9X6WJM5-F1
#
_cell.length_a   1.000
_cell.length_b   1.000
_cell.length_c   1.000
_cell.angle_alpha   90.00
_cell.angle_beta   90.00
_cell.angle_gamma   90.00
#
_symmetry.space_group_name_H-M   'P 1'
#
loop_
_entity.id
_entity.type
_entity.pdbx_description
1 polymer ?
#
loop_
_entity_poly.entity_id
_entity_poly.type
_entity_poly.pdbx_seq_one_letter_code
_entity_poly.pdbx_strand_id
1 'polypeptide(L)'
;MEIRIENRPLTYHEKMKFHENHQEVMRAYEYYTKRRFMRFDVIVLEGLIKVAAPAQIISIIKQYSEHHKYSKNFTFFGYIEPIVKNQFRNKRGGKKQ
;
A
#
# COMPACT_ATOMS: atom_id res chain seq x y z
N MET A 1 -26.26 20.16 3.14
CA MET A 1 -25.99 18.99 2.27
C MET A 1 -24.84 18.22 2.89
N GLU A 2 -25.11 17.07 3.50
CA GLU A 2 -24.08 16.26 4.15
C GLU A 2 -23.39 15.39 3.10
N ILE A 3 -22.10 15.62 2.82
CA ILE A 3 -21.34 14.79 1.88
C ILE A 3 -20.91 13.53 2.64
N ARG A 4 -21.58 12.39 2.39
CA ARG A 4 -21.14 11.09 2.91
C ARG A 4 -20.01 10.55 2.03
N ILE A 5 -18.81 10.42 2.61
CA ILE A 5 -17.67 9.80 1.94
C ILE A 5 -17.62 8.32 2.35
N GLU A 6 -17.96 7.43 1.43
CA GLU A 6 -17.96 5.99 1.67
C GLU A 6 -16.62 5.32 1.34
N ASN A 7 -16.24 4.33 2.14
CA ASN A 7 -15.09 3.47 1.85
C ASN A 7 -15.48 2.36 0.88
N ARG A 8 -15.40 2.66 -0.42
CA ARG A 8 -15.65 1.70 -1.50
C ARG A 8 -14.38 1.40 -2.28
N PRO A 9 -14.35 0.33 -3.11
CA PRO A 9 -13.28 0.13 -4.06
C PRO A 9 -13.07 1.34 -4.98
N LEU A 10 -11.83 1.65 -5.31
CA LEU A 10 -11.52 2.58 -6.38
C LEU A 10 -11.86 1.95 -7.73
N THR A 11 -12.56 2.71 -8.55
CA THR A 11 -12.77 2.38 -9.96
C THR A 11 -11.47 2.49 -10.76
N TYR A 12 -11.42 1.86 -11.93
CA TYR A 12 -10.26 1.95 -12.82
C TYR A 12 -9.91 3.41 -13.16
N HIS A 13 -10.91 4.23 -13.53
CA HIS A 13 -10.71 5.63 -13.86
C HIS A 13 -10.22 6.47 -12.68
N GLU A 14 -10.61 6.14 -11.45
CA GLU A 14 -10.07 6.82 -10.27
C GLU A 14 -8.60 6.47 -10.03
N LYS A 15 -8.21 5.21 -10.24
CA LYS A 15 -6.80 4.78 -10.12
C LYS A 15 -5.92 5.48 -11.15
N MET A 16 -6.40 5.65 -12.39
CA MET A 16 -5.65 6.34 -13.45
C MET A 16 -5.34 7.82 -13.14
N LYS A 17 -6.04 8.44 -12.19
CA LYS A 17 -5.76 9.83 -11.78
C LYS A 17 -4.54 9.96 -10.87
N PHE A 18 -4.04 8.85 -10.33
CA PHE A 18 -2.85 8.85 -9.47
C PHE A 18 -1.57 8.78 -10.30
N HIS A 19 -0.44 9.19 -9.72
CA HIS A 19 0.88 9.01 -10.32
C HIS A 19 1.21 7.52 -10.57
N GLU A 20 1.99 7.19 -11.60
CA GLU A 20 2.32 5.83 -12.02
C GLU A 20 2.83 4.93 -10.87
N ASN A 21 3.73 5.44 -10.03
CA ASN A 21 4.19 4.79 -8.79
C ASN A 21 3.04 4.30 -7.88
N HIS A 22 1.98 5.10 -7.71
CA HIS A 22 0.82 4.71 -6.91
C HIS A 22 0.02 3.63 -7.64
N GLN A 23 -0.18 3.81 -8.94
CA GLN A 23 -0.90 2.83 -9.77
C GLN A 23 -0.21 1.46 -9.77
N GLU A 24 1.13 1.43 -9.78
CA GLU A 24 1.91 0.19 -9.71
C GLU A 24 1.68 -0.55 -8.38
N VAL A 25 1.76 0.16 -7.25
CA VAL A 25 1.52 -0.43 -5.93
C VAL A 25 0.07 -0.92 -5.79
N MET A 26 -0.91 -0.13 -6.26
CA MET A 26 -2.32 -0.54 -6.27
C MET A 26 -2.51 -1.82 -7.08
N ARG A 27 -1.98 -1.89 -8.31
CA ARG A 27 -2.07 -3.08 -9.18
C ARG A 27 -1.43 -4.31 -8.52
N ALA A 28 -0.25 -4.15 -7.93
CA ALA A 28 0.43 -5.24 -7.24
C ALA A 28 -0.39 -5.74 -6.03
N TYR A 29 -0.93 -4.85 -5.21
CA TYR A 29 -1.80 -5.22 -4.10
C TYR A 29 -2.98 -6.08 -4.57
N GLU A 30 -3.71 -5.62 -5.57
CA GLU A 30 -4.89 -6.34 -6.07
C GLU A 30 -4.51 -7.67 -6.72
N TYR A 31 -3.37 -7.71 -7.43
CA TYR A 31 -2.86 -8.93 -8.05
C TYR A 31 -2.50 -10.00 -7.02
N TYR A 32 -1.74 -9.63 -5.97
CA TYR A 32 -1.22 -10.58 -4.99
C TYR A 32 -2.25 -11.00 -3.95
N THR A 33 -3.09 -10.06 -3.49
CA THR A 33 -4.06 -10.35 -2.42
C THR A 33 -5.43 -10.80 -2.94
N LYS A 34 -5.69 -10.61 -4.25
CA LYS A 34 -7.02 -10.80 -4.87
C LYS A 34 -8.12 -9.93 -4.24
N ARG A 35 -7.75 -8.89 -3.50
CA ARG A 35 -8.65 -7.89 -2.90
C ARG A 35 -8.68 -6.64 -3.74
N ARG A 36 -9.75 -5.85 -3.66
CA ARG A 36 -9.82 -4.54 -4.32
C ARG A 36 -9.17 -3.47 -3.44
N PHE A 37 -8.53 -2.49 -4.07
CA PHE A 37 -7.95 -1.33 -3.40
C PHE A 37 -9.07 -0.35 -3.03
N MET A 38 -9.18 -0.03 -1.74
CA MET A 38 -10.30 0.76 -1.21
C MET A 38 -9.95 2.26 -1.18
N ARG A 39 -10.98 3.11 -1.17
CA ARG A 39 -10.80 4.57 -1.18
C ARG A 39 -9.97 5.06 0.01
N PHE A 40 -10.16 4.49 1.19
CA PHE A 40 -9.40 4.89 2.38
C PHE A 40 -7.97 4.32 2.39
N ASP A 41 -7.68 3.27 1.63
CA ASP A 41 -6.31 2.74 1.48
C ASP A 41 -5.38 3.76 0.81
N VAL A 42 -5.93 4.74 0.08
CA VAL A 42 -5.17 5.84 -0.54
C VAL A 42 -4.37 6.62 0.49
N ILE A 43 -4.94 6.92 1.66
CA ILE A 43 -4.28 7.69 2.72
C ILE A 43 -3.03 6.95 3.20
N VAL A 44 -3.13 5.62 3.35
CA VAL A 44 -2.00 4.78 3.72
C VAL A 44 -0.95 4.78 2.62
N LEU A 45 -1.35 4.64 1.36
CA LEU A 45 -0.43 4.60 0.22
C LEU A 45 0.39 5.88 0.09
N GLU A 46 -0.25 7.04 0.24
CA GLU A 46 0.42 8.35 0.28
C GLU A 46 1.45 8.43 1.42
N GLY A 47 1.11 7.86 2.58
CA GLY A 47 2.05 7.75 3.70
C GLY A 47 3.25 6.85 3.39
N LEU A 48 3.01 5.74 2.71
CA LEU A 48 4.04 4.74 2.40
C LEU A 48 5.01 5.19 1.30
N ILE A 49 4.52 5.82 0.24
CA ILE A 49 5.38 6.30 -0.86
C ILE A 49 6.33 7.41 -0.41
N LYS A 50 5.99 8.14 0.65
CA LYS A 50 6.90 9.12 1.28
C LYS A 50 8.10 8.48 1.97
N VAL A 51 8.00 7.22 2.39
CA VAL A 51 9.04 6.53 3.19
C VAL A 51 9.74 5.41 2.45
N ALA A 52 9.13 4.82 1.42
CA ALA A 52 9.67 3.69 0.68
C ALA A 52 9.38 3.81 -0.82
N ALA A 53 10.29 3.28 -1.65
CA ALA A 53 10.08 3.20 -3.09
C ALA A 53 8.98 2.19 -3.44
N PRO A 54 8.25 2.35 -4.56
CA PRO A 54 7.19 1.43 -4.98
C PRO A 54 7.61 -0.04 -4.96
N ALA A 55 8.78 -0.36 -5.53
CA ALA A 55 9.34 -1.71 -5.54
C ALA A 55 9.52 -2.31 -4.13
N GLN A 56 9.88 -1.50 -3.13
CA GLN A 56 10.02 -1.95 -1.74
C GLN A 56 8.66 -2.28 -1.13
N ILE A 57 7.66 -1.42 -1.37
CA ILE A 57 6.28 -1.64 -0.91
C ILE A 57 5.71 -2.92 -1.56
N ILE A 58 5.91 -3.09 -2.87
CA ILE A 58 5.47 -4.26 -3.64
C ILE A 58 6.12 -5.54 -3.12
N SER A 59 7.41 -5.50 -2.81
CA SER A 59 8.12 -6.65 -2.22
C SER A 59 7.48 -7.09 -0.90
N ILE A 60 7.10 -6.14 -0.03
CA ILE A 60 6.39 -6.44 1.22
C ILE A 60 5.00 -6.99 0.96
N ILE A 61 4.24 -6.40 0.02
CA ILE A 61 2.92 -6.93 -0.38
C ILE A 61 3.04 -8.41 -0.76
N LYS A 62 3.95 -8.72 -1.70
CA LYS A 62 4.18 -10.08 -2.19
C LYS A 62 4.55 -11.04 -1.06
N GLN A 63 5.53 -10.66 -0.24
CA GLN A 63 6.00 -11.49 0.87
C GLN A 63 4.86 -11.85 1.82
N TYR A 64 4.03 -10.87 2.19
CA TYR A 64 2.98 -11.08 3.19
C TYR A 64 1.70 -11.69 2.60
N SER A 65 1.47 -11.57 1.29
CA SER A 65 0.37 -12.26 0.61
C SER A 65 0.65 -13.74 0.37
N GLU A 66 1.89 -14.12 0.09
CA GLU A 66 2.26 -15.50 -0.25
C GLU A 66 2.60 -16.34 0.99
N HIS A 67 3.03 -15.72 2.08
CA HIS A 67 3.42 -16.44 3.29
C HIS A 67 2.17 -16.96 4.04
N HIS A 68 1.93 -18.27 4.03
CA HIS A 68 0.72 -18.92 4.60
C HIS A 68 0.35 -18.51 6.04
N LYS A 69 1.35 -18.17 6.87
CA LYS A 69 1.12 -17.65 8.23
C LYS A 69 0.47 -16.26 8.27
N TYR A 70 0.75 -15.41 7.28
CA TYR A 70 0.34 -14.01 7.25
C TYR A 70 -0.75 -13.74 6.22
N SER A 71 -0.87 -14.57 5.18
CA SER A 71 -1.85 -14.39 4.10
C SER A 71 -3.30 -14.35 4.60
N LYS A 72 -3.62 -15.12 5.66
CA LYS A 72 -4.94 -15.09 6.32
C LYS A 72 -5.21 -13.77 7.06
N ASN A 73 -4.17 -13.09 7.53
CA ASN A 73 -4.28 -11.85 8.30
C ASN A 73 -4.18 -10.60 7.42
N PHE A 74 -3.71 -10.73 6.18
CA PHE A 74 -3.66 -9.63 5.21
C PHE A 74 -5.07 -9.33 4.68
N THR A 75 -5.84 -8.62 5.50
CA THR A 75 -7.27 -8.36 5.29
C THR A 75 -7.55 -7.02 4.60
N PHE A 76 -6.66 -6.05 4.74
CA PHE A 76 -6.73 -4.72 4.11
C PHE A 76 -5.32 -4.13 3.91
N PHE A 77 -5.18 -3.15 3.02
CA PHE A 77 -3.88 -2.60 2.61
C PHE A 77 -3.09 -2.01 3.79
N GLY A 78 -3.76 -1.33 4.72
CA GLY A 78 -3.15 -0.76 5.92
C GLY A 78 -2.35 -1.73 6.80
N TYR A 79 -2.54 -3.04 6.66
CA TYR A 79 -1.78 -4.05 7.37
C TYR A 79 -0.26 -3.94 7.16
N ILE A 80 0.19 -3.55 5.97
CA ILE A 80 1.62 -3.42 5.66
C ILE A 80 2.23 -2.10 6.15
N GLU A 81 1.40 -1.14 6.59
CA GLU A 81 1.85 0.20 6.95
C GLU A 81 2.93 0.20 8.06
N PRO A 82 2.72 -0.41 9.23
CA PRO A 82 3.72 -0.44 10.28
C PRO A 82 4.99 -1.21 9.85
N ILE A 83 4.85 -2.25 9.01
CA ILE A 83 5.98 -3.06 8.54
C ILE A 83 6.91 -2.20 7.68
N VAL A 84 6.34 -1.55 6.66
CA VAL A 84 7.12 -0.68 5.75
C VAL A 84 7.73 0.49 6.53
N LYS A 85 6.96 1.16 7.40
CA LYS A 85 7.48 2.25 8.22
C LYS A 85 8.64 1.77 9.10
N ASN A 86 8.52 0.67 9.84
CA ASN A 86 9.59 0.21 10.72
C ASN A 86 10.86 -0.18 9.94
N GLN A 87 10.71 -0.78 8.76
CA GLN A 87 11.84 -1.24 7.95
C GLN A 87 12.59 -0.11 7.24
N PHE A 88 11.89 0.98 6.86
CA PHE A 88 12.47 2.03 6.00
C PHE A 88 12.57 3.42 6.66
N ARG A 89 11.91 3.66 7.80
CA ARG A 89 11.96 4.94 8.55
C ARG A 89 13.38 5.34 8.98
N ASN A 90 14.30 4.38 9.12
CA ASN A 90 15.67 4.65 9.61
C ASN A 90 16.75 4.76 8.52
N LYS A 91 16.42 4.61 7.23
CA LYS A 91 17.43 4.61 6.15
C LYS A 91 17.74 5.98 5.54
N ARG A 92 17.03 7.04 5.94
CA ARG A 92 17.28 8.42 5.44
C ARG A 92 18.28 9.24 6.29
N GLY A 93 18.84 8.68 7.37
CA GLY A 93 19.61 9.47 8.35
C GLY A 93 20.90 8.83 8.90
N GLY A 94 21.61 7.99 8.13
CA GLY A 94 22.77 7.27 8.67
C GLY A 94 23.88 6.96 7.68
N LYS A 95 24.50 7.99 7.09
CA LYS A 95 25.94 7.94 6.79
C LYS A 95 26.66 8.81 7.81
N LYS A 96 26.97 8.22 8.95
CA LYS A 96 28.18 8.54 9.72
C LYS A 96 28.95 7.23 9.87
N GLN A 97 29.86 7.01 8.93
CA GLN A 97 31.15 6.34 9.08
C GLN A 97 31.94 6.64 7.81
#